data_AF-A0A3P9I8S0-F1
#
_entry.id   AF-A0A3P9I8S0-F1
#
_cell.length_a   1.000
_cell.length_b   1.000
_cell.length_c   1.000
_cell.angle_alpha   90.00
_cell.angle_beta   90.00
_cell.angle_gamma   90.00
#
_symmetry.space_group_name_H-M   'P 1'
#
loop_
_entity.id
_entity.type
_entity.pdbx_description
1 polymer ?
#
loop_
_entity_poly.entity_id
_entity_poly.type
_entity_poly.pdbx_seq_one_letter_code
_entity_poly.pdbx_strand_id
1 'polypeptide(L)'
;MPLVSYITKTLFEEIRASINNNEEQDRSFWRPVLPWGGVFTIRAGRKAVSCIPLCVEIQLKNTCTIDGFLMILYVILRDNRGFHRELAVFLGKQFIERFLYLMDSCDYTTVKMLWIWNRMSKRQYRSEIHQTALEIDLFGNEHQNFTENLENLMSTMQQSLCTNWSCPTRFQNITKTTINISPPHELPHRDPIQSAVDEFFSPKLLLCTEKGCDGLREFSHRVFCHGPPPFVILNMQQWRSEDLSYVPYHLVLCQYLLEGATLFNKEEHHYSAAFQIDGCWMHYDGLRSDNLILLHRPPELLLLSSLVYVRASQK
;
A
#
# COMPACT_ATOMS: atom_id res chain seq x y z
N MET A 1 -24.28 -9.86 -40.31
CA MET A 1 -23.28 -8.95 -39.70
C MET A 1 -22.94 -9.49 -38.32
N PRO A 2 -21.69 -9.89 -38.04
CA PRO A 2 -21.33 -10.30 -36.69
C PRO A 2 -21.26 -9.06 -35.80
N LEU A 3 -21.89 -9.13 -34.63
CA LEU A 3 -21.72 -8.16 -33.54
C LEU A 3 -20.26 -8.24 -33.10
N VAL A 4 -19.47 -7.24 -33.48
CA VAL A 4 -18.18 -6.98 -32.84
C VAL A 4 -18.50 -6.56 -31.41
N SER A 5 -18.32 -7.49 -30.47
CA SER A 5 -18.18 -7.17 -29.06
C SER A 5 -16.95 -6.28 -28.95
N TYR A 6 -17.16 -4.97 -28.77
CA TYR A 6 -16.10 -4.09 -28.30
C TYR A 6 -15.72 -4.59 -26.90
N ILE A 7 -14.63 -5.34 -26.81
CA ILE A 7 -13.97 -5.59 -25.53
C ILE A 7 -13.46 -4.21 -25.09
N THR A 8 -14.16 -3.60 -24.14
CA THR A 8 -13.70 -2.37 -23.50
C THR A 8 -12.36 -2.69 -22.85
N LYS A 9 -11.27 -2.11 -23.35
CA LYS A 9 -9.94 -2.28 -22.77
C LYS A 9 -9.96 -1.77 -21.33
N THR A 10 -9.34 -2.50 -20.43
CA THR A 10 -9.19 -2.07 -19.04
C THR A 10 -8.19 -0.92 -18.94
N LEU A 11 -8.26 -0.10 -17.88
CA LEU A 11 -7.29 0.97 -17.64
C LEU A 11 -5.84 0.45 -17.72
N PHE A 12 -5.58 -0.71 -17.12
CA PHE A 12 -4.26 -1.35 -17.18
C PHE A 12 -3.82 -1.69 -18.62
N GLU A 13 -4.71 -2.23 -19.44
CA GLU A 13 -4.42 -2.53 -20.85
C GLU A 13 -4.25 -1.26 -21.70
N GLU A 14 -4.98 -0.19 -21.38
CA GLU A 14 -4.80 1.12 -22.02
C GLU A 14 -3.43 1.72 -21.68
N ILE A 15 -3.01 1.64 -20.41
CA ILE A 15 -1.69 2.11 -19.98
C ILE A 15 -0.58 1.32 -20.69
N ARG A 16 -0.68 -0.01 -20.64
CA ARG A 16 0.26 -0.92 -21.33
C ARG A 16 0.31 -0.70 -22.83
N ALA A 17 -0.83 -0.48 -23.49
CA ALA A 17 -0.87 -0.20 -24.93
C ALA A 17 -0.19 1.14 -25.27
N SER A 18 -0.37 2.17 -24.43
CA SER A 18 0.28 3.47 -24.60
C SER A 18 1.81 3.36 -24.49
N ILE A 19 2.32 2.60 -23.52
CA ILE A 19 3.76 2.34 -23.35
C ILE A 19 4.37 1.73 -24.63
N ASN A 20 3.65 0.81 -25.28
CA ASN A 20 4.12 0.08 -26.46
C ASN A 20 4.04 0.87 -27.79
N ASN A 21 3.17 1.88 -27.89
CA ASN A 21 2.88 2.59 -29.15
C ASN A 21 3.74 3.86 -29.37
N ASN A 22 4.87 3.99 -28.68
CA ASN A 22 5.69 5.22 -28.68
C ASN A 22 6.31 5.57 -30.06
N GLU A 23 5.62 6.41 -30.83
CA GLU A 23 6.24 7.45 -31.65
C GLU A 23 6.23 8.78 -30.85
N GLU A 24 7.26 9.58 -31.03
CA GLU A 24 7.72 10.62 -30.12
C GLU A 24 6.67 11.68 -29.67
N GLN A 25 6.82 12.11 -28.41
CA GLN A 25 6.51 13.45 -27.84
C GLN A 25 5.20 13.76 -27.10
N ASP A 26 4.17 12.91 -27.04
CA ASP A 26 3.02 13.16 -26.13
C ASP A 26 3.06 12.24 -24.89
N ARG A 27 3.60 12.78 -23.79
CA ARG A 27 3.95 12.05 -22.55
C ARG A 27 2.84 12.00 -21.50
N SER A 28 1.67 12.56 -21.80
CA SER A 28 0.49 12.55 -20.94
C SER A 28 -0.56 11.55 -21.45
N PHE A 29 -1.15 10.80 -20.53
CA PHE A 29 -2.17 9.82 -20.88
C PHE A 29 -3.50 10.56 -21.08
N TRP A 30 -4.04 10.50 -22.30
CA TRP A 30 -5.22 11.25 -22.75
C TRP A 30 -6.52 11.01 -21.96
N ARG A 31 -6.58 9.97 -21.13
CA ARG A 31 -7.67 9.77 -20.18
C ARG A 31 -7.19 10.16 -18.78
N PRO A 32 -7.75 11.23 -18.20
CA PRO A 32 -7.54 11.53 -16.80
C PRO A 32 -7.95 10.32 -15.96
N VAL A 33 -7.00 9.71 -15.26
CA VAL A 33 -7.27 8.77 -14.17
C VAL A 33 -7.61 9.61 -12.95
N LEU A 34 -8.67 10.42 -13.00
CA LEU A 34 -8.87 11.49 -12.00
C LEU A 34 -8.88 10.94 -10.58
N PRO A 35 -8.18 11.65 -9.68
CA PRO A 35 -8.93 12.14 -8.55
C PRO A 35 -8.43 13.47 -8.04
N TRP A 36 -9.38 14.38 -7.86
CA TRP A 36 -9.41 15.10 -6.60
C TRP A 36 -10.82 15.05 -6.02
N GLY A 37 -10.93 14.45 -4.84
CA GLY A 37 -12.18 14.28 -4.12
C GLY A 37 -13.15 13.27 -4.73
N GLY A 38 -14.27 13.13 -4.05
CA GLY A 38 -15.39 12.31 -4.48
C GLY A 38 -16.61 12.77 -3.74
N VAL A 39 -17.74 12.87 -4.43
CA VAL A 39 -19.02 13.15 -3.79
C VAL A 39 -19.76 11.84 -3.67
N PHE A 40 -20.12 11.49 -2.44
CA PHE A 40 -20.96 10.33 -2.18
C PHE A 40 -22.30 10.79 -1.64
N THR A 41 -23.38 10.37 -2.30
CA THR A 41 -24.74 10.75 -1.92
C THR A 41 -25.37 9.69 -1.02
N ILE A 42 -25.78 10.07 0.18
CA ILE A 42 -26.53 9.22 1.10
C ILE A 42 -28.00 9.64 1.10
N ARG A 43 -28.91 8.66 1.06
CA ARG A 43 -30.33 8.90 1.34
C ARG A 43 -30.51 9.08 2.85
N ALA A 44 -30.88 10.28 3.28
CA ALA A 44 -31.20 10.54 4.68
C ALA A 44 -32.38 9.65 5.13
N GLY A 45 -32.24 9.02 6.30
CA GLY A 45 -33.30 8.21 6.90
C GLY A 45 -34.57 9.03 7.13
N ARG A 46 -35.74 8.42 6.89
CA ARG A 46 -37.05 9.06 7.07
C ARG A 46 -37.26 9.48 8.52
N LYS A 47 -37.02 10.76 8.84
CA LYS A 47 -37.53 11.41 10.06
C LYS A 47 -38.24 12.75 9.79
N ALA A 48 -38.54 13.08 8.54
CA ALA A 48 -39.32 14.27 8.19
C ALA A 48 -40.47 13.94 7.24
N VAL A 49 -41.59 14.62 7.45
CA VAL A 49 -42.95 14.45 6.88
C VAL A 49 -43.03 14.80 5.38
N SER A 50 -41.92 14.75 4.66
CA SER A 50 -41.81 15.10 3.23
C SER A 50 -41.69 13.84 2.37
N CYS A 51 -42.51 13.74 1.33
CA CYS A 51 -42.55 12.63 0.37
C CYS A 51 -41.33 12.58 -0.59
N ILE A 52 -40.37 13.49 -0.45
CA ILE A 52 -39.15 13.54 -1.27
C ILE A 52 -38.00 12.95 -0.46
N PRO A 53 -37.29 11.91 -0.96
CA PRO A 53 -36.10 11.42 -0.28
C PRO A 53 -35.05 12.54 -0.22
N LEU A 54 -34.72 13.01 0.98
CA LEU A 54 -33.59 13.91 1.18
C LEU A 54 -32.31 13.15 0.86
N CYS A 55 -31.61 13.58 -0.18
CA CYS A 55 -30.25 13.15 -0.48
C CYS A 55 -29.28 14.13 0.17
N VAL A 56 -28.26 13.61 0.85
CA VAL A 56 -27.19 14.37 1.47
C VAL A 56 -25.91 14.02 0.74
N GLU A 57 -25.23 15.03 0.20
CA GLU A 57 -23.93 14.88 -0.43
C GLU A 57 -22.84 14.99 0.62
N ILE A 58 -21.96 13.99 0.65
CA ILE A 58 -20.77 13.96 1.50
C ILE A 58 -19.56 14.13 0.61
N GLN A 59 -18.71 15.10 0.95
CA GLN A 59 -17.47 15.37 0.24
C GLN A 59 -16.31 14.57 0.86
N LEU A 60 -15.55 13.88 0.01
CA LEU A 60 -14.26 13.31 0.38
C LEU A 60 -13.16 14.32 0.07
N LYS A 61 -12.37 14.72 1.07
CA LYS A 61 -11.21 15.59 0.89
C LYS A 61 -9.90 14.86 1.16
N ASN A 62 -8.82 15.41 0.60
CA ASN A 62 -7.45 14.91 0.76
C ASN A 62 -7.31 13.42 0.45
N THR A 63 -7.92 12.98 -0.65
CA THR A 63 -7.99 11.57 -1.05
C THR A 63 -6.64 11.03 -1.59
N CYS A 64 -5.64 11.89 -1.74
CA CYS A 64 -4.34 11.55 -2.33
C CYS A 64 -3.67 10.31 -1.69
N THR A 65 -3.83 10.13 -0.37
CA THR A 65 -3.31 8.99 0.40
C THR A 65 -3.92 7.65 -0.02
N ILE A 66 -5.23 7.62 -0.25
CA ILE A 66 -5.97 6.42 -0.65
C ILE A 66 -5.87 6.19 -2.16
N ASP A 67 -5.80 7.26 -2.94
CA ASP A 67 -5.69 7.20 -4.40
C ASP A 67 -4.41 6.49 -4.84
N GLY A 68 -3.26 6.93 -4.32
CA GLY A 68 -1.98 6.29 -4.63
C GLY A 68 -1.95 4.82 -4.21
N PHE A 69 -2.51 4.50 -3.04
CA PHE A 69 -2.63 3.12 -2.56
C PHE A 69 -3.47 2.24 -3.49
N LEU A 70 -4.67 2.69 -3.86
CA LEU A 70 -5.58 1.92 -4.70
C LEU A 70 -5.02 1.74 -6.11
N MET A 71 -4.31 2.72 -6.66
CA MET A 71 -3.63 2.60 -7.95
C MET A 71 -2.53 1.52 -7.90
N ILE A 72 -1.67 1.54 -6.89
CA ILE A 72 -0.63 0.51 -6.73
C ILE A 72 -1.26 -0.87 -6.55
N LEU A 73 -2.29 -1.00 -5.70
CA LEU A 73 -3.00 -2.26 -5.49
C LEU A 73 -3.64 -2.80 -6.79
N TYR A 74 -4.24 -1.91 -7.60
CA TYR A 74 -4.82 -2.26 -8.89
C TYR A 74 -3.77 -2.82 -9.84
N VAL A 75 -2.61 -2.16 -9.95
CA VAL A 75 -1.51 -2.58 -10.81
C VAL A 75 -0.97 -3.94 -10.39
N ILE A 76 -0.70 -4.15 -9.09
CA ILE A 76 -0.24 -5.43 -8.54
C ILE A 76 -1.22 -6.57 -8.88
N LEU A 77 -2.52 -6.35 -8.67
CA LEU A 77 -3.53 -7.34 -8.99
C LEU A 77 -3.66 -7.58 -10.50
N ARG A 78 -3.50 -6.55 -11.33
CA ARG A 78 -3.62 -6.70 -12.78
C ARG A 78 -2.42 -7.39 -13.41
N ASP A 79 -1.21 -7.09 -12.94
CA ASP A 79 -0.01 -7.71 -13.48
C ASP A 79 0.11 -9.18 -13.06
N ASN A 80 -0.46 -9.56 -11.91
CA ASN A 80 -0.40 -10.92 -11.41
C ASN A 80 -1.76 -11.49 -10.96
N ARG A 81 -2.37 -12.30 -11.83
CA ARG A 81 -3.66 -12.97 -11.55
C ARG A 81 -3.59 -13.98 -10.40
N GLY A 82 -2.42 -14.54 -10.10
CA GLY A 82 -2.23 -15.47 -8.97
C GLY A 82 -2.52 -14.81 -7.63
N PHE A 83 -2.14 -13.53 -7.49
CA PHE A 83 -2.33 -12.76 -6.27
C PHE A 83 -3.79 -12.50 -5.92
N HIS A 84 -4.73 -12.64 -6.87
CA HIS A 84 -6.16 -12.47 -6.59
C HIS A 84 -6.62 -13.42 -5.50
N ARG A 85 -6.21 -14.69 -5.59
CA ARG A 85 -6.60 -15.73 -4.63
C ARG A 85 -5.91 -15.53 -3.29
N GLU A 86 -4.62 -15.20 -3.31
CA GLU A 86 -3.82 -14.97 -2.10
C GLU A 86 -4.35 -13.76 -1.32
N LEU A 87 -4.56 -12.62 -1.99
CA LEU A 87 -5.06 -11.41 -1.35
C LEU A 87 -6.54 -11.51 -0.96
N ALA A 88 -7.34 -12.32 -1.65
CA ALA A 88 -8.73 -12.57 -1.27
C ALA A 88 -8.88 -13.22 0.12
N VAL A 89 -7.86 -13.93 0.63
CA VAL A 89 -7.87 -14.47 2.00
C VAL A 89 -7.89 -13.34 3.04
N PHE A 90 -7.20 -12.23 2.76
CA PHE A 90 -7.04 -11.11 3.70
C PHE A 90 -8.04 -9.97 3.46
N LEU A 91 -8.28 -9.65 2.18
CA LEU A 91 -9.13 -8.53 1.77
C LEU A 91 -10.58 -8.97 1.51
N GLY A 92 -10.80 -10.26 1.24
CA GLY A 92 -12.09 -10.83 0.89
C GLY A 92 -12.27 -10.96 -0.63
N LYS A 93 -12.73 -12.12 -1.10
CA LYS A 93 -12.96 -12.39 -2.53
C LYS A 93 -13.88 -11.35 -3.19
N GLN A 94 -15.02 -11.06 -2.56
CA GLN A 94 -15.98 -10.07 -3.08
C GLN A 94 -15.39 -8.66 -3.16
N PHE A 95 -14.50 -8.31 -2.22
CA PHE A 95 -13.80 -7.03 -2.27
C PHE A 95 -12.91 -6.97 -3.52
N ILE A 96 -12.06 -7.97 -3.75
CA ILE A 96 -11.13 -8.00 -4.90
C ILE A 96 -11.90 -7.93 -6.23
N GLU A 97 -12.93 -8.76 -6.40
CA GLU A 97 -13.73 -8.80 -7.64
C GLU A 97 -14.40 -7.45 -7.90
N ARG A 98 -15.03 -6.86 -6.87
CA ARG A 98 -15.71 -5.57 -7.00
C ARG A 98 -14.75 -4.40 -7.17
N PHE A 99 -13.62 -4.42 -6.48
CA PHE A 99 -12.55 -3.44 -6.62
C PHE A 99 -12.04 -3.40 -8.06
N LEU A 100 -11.67 -4.55 -8.63
CA LEU A 100 -11.18 -4.65 -9.99
C LEU A 100 -12.21 -4.21 -11.03
N TYR A 101 -13.47 -4.60 -10.85
CA TYR A 101 -14.57 -4.17 -11.72
C TYR A 101 -14.77 -2.66 -11.71
N LEU A 102 -14.77 -2.03 -10.52
CA LEU A 102 -14.99 -0.59 -10.39
C LEU A 102 -13.80 0.21 -10.93
N MET A 103 -12.56 -0.25 -10.70
CA MET A 103 -11.36 0.36 -11.29
C MET A 103 -11.40 0.32 -12.82
N ASP A 104 -11.76 -0.83 -13.41
CA ASP A 104 -11.90 -0.96 -14.88
C ASP A 104 -13.04 -0.12 -15.45
N SER A 105 -14.08 0.11 -14.65
CA SER A 105 -15.24 0.94 -15.03
C SER A 105 -15.02 2.43 -14.75
N CYS A 106 -13.84 2.82 -14.28
CA CYS A 106 -13.48 4.18 -13.89
C CYS A 106 -14.39 4.79 -12.80
N ASP A 107 -15.02 3.97 -11.96
CA ASP A 107 -15.89 4.41 -10.85
C ASP A 107 -15.07 4.63 -9.56
N TYR A 108 -14.12 5.56 -9.63
CA TYR A 108 -13.10 5.75 -8.59
C TYR A 108 -13.68 6.22 -7.26
N THR A 109 -14.78 6.97 -7.26
CA THR A 109 -15.46 7.37 -6.02
C THR A 109 -16.04 6.15 -5.31
N THR A 110 -16.68 5.23 -6.03
CA THR A 110 -17.20 4.00 -5.43
C THR A 110 -16.06 3.07 -4.98
N VAL A 111 -14.92 3.04 -5.68
CA VAL A 111 -13.72 2.32 -5.21
C VAL A 111 -13.26 2.84 -3.84
N LYS A 112 -13.12 4.16 -3.68
CA LYS A 112 -12.75 4.78 -2.40
C LYS A 112 -13.74 4.39 -1.30
N MET A 113 -15.04 4.53 -1.58
CA MET A 113 -16.08 4.17 -0.62
C MET A 113 -16.08 2.69 -0.26
N LEU A 114 -15.79 1.80 -1.22
CA LEU A 114 -15.65 0.37 -0.98
C LEU A 114 -14.51 0.10 0.01
N TRP A 115 -13.36 0.76 -0.14
CA TRP A 115 -12.25 0.66 0.80
C TRP A 115 -12.61 1.25 2.16
N ILE A 116 -13.05 2.50 2.22
CA ILE A 116 -13.39 3.21 3.47
C ILE A 116 -14.41 2.40 4.27
N TRP A 117 -15.49 1.92 3.64
CA TRP A 117 -16.52 1.12 4.31
C TRP A 117 -15.95 -0.20 4.86
N ASN A 118 -15.11 -0.90 4.07
CA ASN A 118 -14.46 -2.13 4.52
C ASN A 118 -13.62 -1.87 5.78
N ARG A 119 -12.85 -0.77 5.80
CA ARG A 119 -11.93 -0.44 6.90
C ARG A 119 -12.66 0.09 8.13
N MET A 120 -13.66 0.94 7.95
CA MET A 120 -14.54 1.40 9.03
C MET A 120 -15.23 0.21 9.73
N SER A 121 -15.74 -0.76 8.97
CA SER A 121 -16.39 -1.95 9.56
C SER A 121 -15.46 -2.78 10.44
N LYS A 122 -14.15 -2.73 10.18
CA LYS A 122 -13.09 -3.40 10.92
C LYS A 122 -12.46 -2.52 12.01
N ARG A 123 -12.93 -1.27 12.18
CA ARG A 123 -12.33 -0.26 13.08
C ARG A 123 -10.86 0.07 12.75
N GLN A 124 -10.47 -0.09 11.47
CA GLN A 124 -9.12 0.14 10.97
C GLN A 124 -8.98 1.49 10.23
N TYR A 125 -9.97 2.38 10.37
CA TYR A 125 -9.98 3.67 9.68
C TYR A 125 -10.07 4.82 10.67
N ARG A 126 -9.17 5.81 10.56
CA ARG A 126 -9.15 7.01 11.40
C ARG A 126 -9.18 8.24 10.49
N SER A 127 -10.39 8.75 10.21
CA SER A 127 -10.58 9.99 9.47
C SER A 127 -11.26 11.04 10.35
N GLU A 128 -10.92 12.30 10.14
CA GLU A 128 -11.68 13.41 10.71
C GLU A 128 -13.01 13.52 9.97
N ILE A 129 -14.12 13.43 10.72
CA ILE A 129 -15.47 13.60 10.19
C ILE A 129 -15.97 14.98 10.59
N HIS A 130 -16.03 15.90 9.64
CA HIS A 130 -16.59 17.22 9.84
C HIS A 130 -18.10 17.17 9.58
N GLN A 131 -18.86 16.79 10.61
CA GLN A 131 -20.31 16.55 10.51
C GLN A 131 -21.09 17.79 10.01
N THR A 132 -20.67 18.99 10.39
CA THR A 132 -21.30 20.26 9.98
C THR A 132 -21.00 20.62 8.53
N ALA A 133 -19.82 20.24 8.02
CA ALA A 133 -19.40 20.47 6.65
C ALA A 133 -19.78 19.31 5.70
N LEU A 134 -20.37 18.22 6.23
CA LEU A 134 -20.66 16.98 5.50
C LEU A 134 -19.42 16.47 4.75
N GLU A 135 -18.31 16.43 5.47
CA GLU A 135 -16.99 16.16 4.90
C GLU A 135 -16.26 15.06 5.67
N ILE A 136 -15.57 14.20 4.93
CA ILE A 136 -14.63 13.23 5.45
C ILE A 136 -13.24 13.58 4.92
N ASP A 137 -12.35 13.97 5.82
CA ASP A 137 -10.94 14.23 5.49
C ASP A 137 -10.14 12.93 5.61
N LEU A 138 -9.51 12.52 4.49
CA LEU A 138 -8.74 11.29 4.41
C LEU A 138 -7.22 11.50 4.56
N PHE A 139 -6.77 12.71 4.87
CA PHE A 139 -5.35 12.99 5.07
C PHE A 139 -4.76 12.17 6.23
N GLY A 140 -3.45 11.90 6.20
CA GLY A 140 -2.74 11.17 7.26
C GLY A 140 -2.95 9.66 7.30
N ASN A 141 -3.85 9.10 6.47
CA ASN A 141 -4.14 7.66 6.43
C ASN A 141 -3.21 6.85 5.50
N GLU A 142 -2.21 7.46 4.83
CA GLU A 142 -1.37 6.77 3.85
C GLU A 142 -0.69 5.55 4.46
N HIS A 143 0.14 5.74 5.49
CA HIS A 143 0.79 4.64 6.18
C HIS A 143 -0.23 3.59 6.68
N GLN A 144 -1.37 4.02 7.23
CA GLN A 144 -2.41 3.11 7.70
C GLN A 144 -3.06 2.30 6.57
N ASN A 145 -3.21 2.86 5.36
CA ASN A 145 -3.66 2.12 4.17
C ASN A 145 -2.67 1.02 3.79
N PHE A 146 -1.36 1.26 3.97
CA PHE A 146 -0.29 0.33 3.63
C PHE A 146 0.16 -0.59 4.78
N THR A 147 -0.21 -0.33 6.03
CA THR A 147 0.18 -1.18 7.18
C THR A 147 -1.00 -1.69 7.98
N GLU A 148 -1.68 -0.84 8.75
CA GLU A 148 -2.78 -1.22 9.66
C GLU A 148 -3.93 -1.91 8.90
N ASN A 149 -4.30 -1.39 7.73
CA ASN A 149 -5.34 -1.97 6.89
C ASN A 149 -4.92 -3.29 6.23
N LEU A 150 -3.62 -3.58 6.20
CA LEU A 150 -3.05 -4.84 5.71
C LEU A 150 -2.55 -5.73 6.85
N GLU A 151 -3.01 -5.47 8.08
CA GLU A 151 -2.77 -6.36 9.22
C GLU A 151 -3.08 -7.81 8.86
N ASN A 152 -2.23 -8.71 9.34
CA ASN A 152 -2.22 -10.15 9.06
C ASN A 152 -1.62 -10.54 7.71
N LEU A 153 -1.75 -9.74 6.64
CA LEU A 153 -1.10 -10.02 5.36
C LEU A 153 0.43 -10.09 5.52
N MET A 154 1.00 -9.09 6.19
CA MET A 154 2.45 -9.00 6.44
C MET A 154 2.82 -9.52 7.84
N SER A 155 1.97 -10.34 8.45
CA SER A 155 2.24 -10.83 9.80
C SER A 155 3.41 -11.80 9.84
N THR A 156 4.22 -11.68 10.88
CA THR A 156 5.39 -12.51 11.11
C THR A 156 5.41 -13.05 12.53
N MET A 157 6.03 -14.21 12.70
CA MET A 157 6.26 -14.84 13.99
C MET A 157 7.76 -15.10 14.19
N GLN A 158 8.21 -14.97 15.42
CA GLN A 158 9.57 -15.31 15.83
C GLN A 158 9.52 -15.97 17.21
N GLN A 159 10.10 -17.15 17.33
CA GLN A 159 10.22 -17.82 18.62
C GLN A 159 11.44 -17.30 19.36
N SER A 160 11.35 -17.19 20.69
CA SER A 160 12.49 -16.90 21.54
C SER A 160 12.56 -17.78 22.78
N LEU A 161 13.78 -18.03 23.23
CA LEU A 161 14.11 -18.87 24.38
C LEU A 161 15.12 -18.16 25.29
N CYS A 162 14.79 -18.02 26.56
CA CYS A 162 15.74 -17.57 27.58
C CYS A 162 16.57 -18.73 28.14
N THR A 163 17.87 -18.50 28.31
CA THR A 163 18.80 -19.45 28.93
C THR A 163 18.54 -19.65 30.43
N ASN A 164 17.94 -18.66 31.11
CA ASN A 164 17.57 -18.78 32.52
C ASN A 164 16.30 -19.62 32.68
N TRP A 165 16.44 -20.77 33.33
CA TRP A 165 15.35 -21.75 33.54
C TRP A 165 14.21 -21.22 34.43
N SER A 166 14.51 -20.26 35.29
CA SER A 166 13.54 -19.62 36.19
C SER A 166 12.87 -18.39 35.59
N CYS A 167 13.19 -18.04 34.34
CA CYS A 167 12.57 -16.93 33.64
C CYS A 167 11.05 -17.20 33.47
N PRO A 168 10.15 -16.32 33.95
CA PRO A 168 8.70 -16.55 33.87
C PRO A 168 8.20 -16.61 32.42
N THR A 169 8.84 -15.90 31.50
CA THR A 169 8.54 -15.91 30.07
C THR A 169 9.66 -16.58 29.28
N ARG A 170 10.17 -17.70 29.81
CA ARG A 170 11.32 -18.38 29.22
C ARG A 170 11.13 -18.68 27.73
N PHE A 171 9.98 -19.20 27.35
CA PHE A 171 9.59 -19.39 25.96
C PHE A 171 8.59 -18.30 25.55
N GLN A 172 8.81 -17.65 24.41
CA GLN A 172 7.85 -16.70 23.85
C GLN A 172 7.69 -16.92 22.35
N ASN A 173 6.45 -16.77 21.87
CA ASN A 173 6.13 -16.63 20.45
C ASN A 173 5.77 -15.18 20.19
N ILE A 174 6.64 -14.47 19.49
CA ILE A 174 6.52 -13.03 19.24
C ILE A 174 5.90 -12.84 17.87
N THR A 175 4.66 -12.39 17.85
CA THR A 175 3.94 -12.05 16.62
C THR A 175 4.03 -10.56 16.35
N LYS A 176 4.28 -10.18 15.11
CA LYS A 176 4.14 -8.80 14.60
C LYS A 176 3.09 -8.83 13.51
N THR A 177 2.13 -7.92 13.54
CA THR A 177 1.04 -7.84 12.56
C THR A 177 1.46 -7.19 11.25
N THR A 178 2.59 -6.48 11.25
CA THR A 178 3.21 -5.80 10.11
C THR A 178 4.74 -5.87 10.18
N ILE A 179 5.41 -5.56 9.07
CA ILE A 179 6.85 -5.34 9.02
C ILE A 179 7.11 -3.85 9.30
N ASN A 180 7.91 -3.57 10.32
CA ASN A 180 8.37 -2.22 10.59
C ASN A 180 9.90 -2.27 10.72
N ILE A 181 10.57 -1.78 9.68
CA ILE A 181 12.03 -1.64 9.66
C ILE A 181 12.37 -0.18 9.94
N SER A 182 13.19 0.03 10.96
CA SER A 182 13.74 1.34 11.27
C SER A 182 15.11 1.47 10.63
N PRO A 183 15.57 2.70 10.33
CA PRO A 183 16.94 2.94 9.90
C PRO A 183 17.92 2.36 10.92
N PRO A 184 19.03 1.74 10.47
CA PRO A 184 20.04 1.23 11.39
C PRO A 184 20.68 2.38 12.17
N HIS A 185 21.03 2.13 13.43
CA HIS A 185 21.66 3.15 14.29
C HIS A 185 23.06 3.58 13.79
N GLU A 186 23.76 2.66 13.14
CA GLU A 186 25.04 2.90 12.47
C GLU A 186 24.92 2.52 11.00
N LEU A 187 25.45 3.36 10.10
CA LEU A 187 25.39 3.09 8.67
C LEU A 187 26.20 1.82 8.35
N PRO A 188 25.55 0.77 7.79
CA PRO A 188 26.23 -0.47 7.48
C PRO A 188 27.18 -0.27 6.29
N HIS A 189 28.17 -1.16 6.17
CA HIS A 189 29.03 -1.23 4.98
C HIS A 189 28.29 -1.71 3.71
N ARG A 190 27.08 -2.24 3.88
CA ARG A 190 26.20 -2.77 2.80
C ARG A 190 24.99 -1.85 2.62
N ASP A 191 24.08 -2.23 1.73
CA ASP A 191 22.79 -1.53 1.54
C ASP A 191 22.03 -1.42 2.88
N PRO A 192 21.64 -0.21 3.32
CA PRO A 192 21.03 0.00 4.62
C PRO A 192 19.60 -0.55 4.72
N ILE A 193 18.82 -0.53 3.64
CA ILE A 193 17.46 -1.07 3.60
C ILE A 193 17.51 -2.60 3.66
N GLN A 194 18.31 -3.24 2.81
CA GLN A 194 18.51 -4.69 2.81
C GLN A 194 19.06 -5.16 4.15
N SER A 195 20.02 -4.44 4.73
CA SER A 195 20.58 -4.80 6.04
C SER A 195 19.52 -4.74 7.14
N ALA A 196 18.66 -3.70 7.16
CA ALA A 196 17.57 -3.59 8.13
C ALA A 196 16.50 -4.68 7.94
N VAL A 197 16.21 -5.04 6.69
CA VAL A 197 15.32 -6.18 6.38
C VAL A 197 15.94 -7.49 6.86
N ASP A 198 17.22 -7.74 6.56
CA ASP A 198 17.92 -8.95 6.98
C ASP A 198 17.95 -9.08 8.50
N GLU A 199 18.26 -8.00 9.22
CA GLU A 199 18.26 -7.96 10.68
C GLU A 199 16.88 -8.23 11.28
N PHE A 200 15.82 -7.73 10.64
CA PHE A 200 14.45 -8.00 11.09
C PHE A 200 14.10 -9.49 11.00
N PHE A 201 14.63 -10.18 9.99
CA PHE A 201 14.39 -11.60 9.74
C PHE A 201 15.41 -12.56 10.39
N SER A 202 16.57 -12.05 10.80
CA SER A 202 17.66 -12.87 11.32
C SER A 202 17.41 -13.38 12.75
N PRO A 203 18.04 -14.51 13.11
CA PRO A 203 18.18 -14.88 14.51
C PRO A 203 19.04 -13.83 15.23
N LYS A 204 18.83 -13.70 16.54
CA LYS A 204 19.62 -12.79 17.37
C LYS A 204 19.69 -13.27 18.81
N LEU A 205 20.73 -12.85 19.50
CA LEU A 205 20.96 -13.15 20.91
C LEU A 205 21.02 -11.83 21.66
N LEU A 206 20.06 -11.59 22.56
CA LEU A 206 19.95 -10.35 23.33
C LEU A 206 19.88 -10.66 24.83
N LEU A 207 20.13 -9.65 25.67
CA LEU A 207 19.83 -9.78 27.10
C LEU A 207 18.32 -9.91 27.32
N CYS A 208 17.92 -10.79 28.24
CA CYS A 208 16.52 -10.96 28.59
C CYS A 208 15.98 -9.68 29.25
N THR A 209 14.88 -9.15 28.73
CA THR A 209 14.25 -7.92 29.25
C THR A 209 13.30 -8.17 30.43
N GLU A 210 13.14 -9.42 30.85
CA GLU A 210 12.28 -9.76 31.99
C GLU A 210 12.89 -9.23 33.29
N LYS A 211 12.05 -8.62 34.12
CA LYS A 211 12.48 -8.02 35.37
C LYS A 211 13.10 -9.07 36.29
N GLY A 212 14.35 -8.85 36.69
CA GLY A 212 15.09 -9.79 37.54
C GLY A 212 15.65 -11.01 36.81
N CYS A 213 15.60 -11.04 35.47
CA CYS A 213 16.27 -12.04 34.66
C CYS A 213 17.57 -11.46 34.10
N ASP A 214 18.65 -12.22 34.25
CA ASP A 214 20.01 -11.94 33.78
C ASP A 214 20.43 -12.88 32.63
N GLY A 215 19.50 -13.73 32.16
CA GLY A 215 19.76 -14.69 31.10
C GLY A 215 19.90 -14.02 29.72
N LEU A 216 20.50 -14.77 28.80
CA LEU A 216 20.47 -14.44 27.38
C LEU A 216 19.18 -14.98 26.76
N ARG A 217 18.62 -14.26 25.81
CA ARG A 217 17.44 -14.66 25.04
C ARG A 217 17.82 -14.83 23.59
N GLU A 218 17.73 -16.07 23.13
CA GLU A 218 17.94 -16.46 21.74
C GLU A 218 16.64 -16.32 20.97
N PHE A 219 16.69 -15.68 19.82
CA PHE A 219 15.59 -15.51 18.89
C PHE A 219 15.91 -16.34 17.64
N SER A 220 14.94 -17.17 17.23
CA SER A 220 14.96 -17.93 15.97
C SER A 220 14.87 -17.01 14.75
N HIS A 221 14.98 -17.58 13.55
CA HIS A 221 14.59 -16.86 12.33
C HIS A 221 13.13 -16.42 12.43
N ARG A 222 12.86 -15.18 12.02
CA ARG A 222 11.49 -14.71 11.87
C ARG A 222 10.94 -15.24 10.55
N VAL A 223 9.66 -15.62 10.55
CA VAL A 223 8.97 -16.15 9.36
C VAL A 223 7.61 -15.51 9.21
N PHE A 224 7.11 -15.46 7.98
CA PHE A 224 5.73 -15.02 7.71
C PHE A 224 4.72 -16.06 8.20
N CYS A 225 3.66 -15.60 8.86
CA CYS A 225 2.64 -16.49 9.44
C CYS A 225 1.86 -17.28 8.37
N HIS A 226 1.71 -16.72 7.17
CA HIS A 226 0.91 -17.29 6.07
C HIS A 226 1.75 -17.56 4.81
N GLY A 227 3.07 -17.70 4.98
CA GLY A 227 4.02 -17.69 3.87
C GLY A 227 4.33 -16.27 3.37
N PRO A 228 5.33 -16.11 2.49
CA PRO A 228 5.71 -14.79 1.98
C PRO A 228 4.52 -14.12 1.30
N PRO A 229 4.10 -12.90 1.66
CA PRO A 229 2.94 -12.26 1.04
C PRO A 229 3.20 -11.87 -0.42
N PRO A 230 2.15 -11.61 -1.23
CA PRO A 230 2.29 -11.08 -2.60
C PRO A 230 3.13 -9.81 -2.70
N PHE A 231 3.09 -8.96 -1.69
CA PHE A 231 3.92 -7.76 -1.60
C PHE A 231 4.23 -7.42 -0.14
N VAL A 232 5.32 -6.70 0.09
CA VAL A 232 5.71 -6.12 1.38
C VAL A 232 5.90 -4.62 1.22
N ILE A 233 5.56 -3.87 2.26
CA ILE A 233 5.68 -2.41 2.24
C ILE A 233 6.64 -1.97 3.33
N LEU A 234 7.60 -1.12 2.94
CA LEU A 234 8.56 -0.52 3.86
C LEU A 234 8.18 0.93 4.09
N ASN A 235 8.02 1.32 5.35
CA ASN A 235 7.77 2.70 5.73
C ASN A 235 9.07 3.50 5.65
N MET A 236 9.10 4.50 4.77
CA MET A 236 10.26 5.37 4.57
C MET A 236 10.16 6.69 5.32
N GLN A 237 9.03 7.00 5.97
CA GLN A 237 8.86 8.26 6.70
C GLN A 237 9.84 8.44 7.87
N GLN A 238 10.33 7.32 8.43
CA GLN A 238 11.35 7.35 9.49
C GLN A 238 12.78 7.40 8.94
N TRP A 239 12.95 7.19 7.64
CA TRP A 239 14.25 7.17 6.98
C TRP A 239 14.59 8.57 6.50
N ARG A 240 15.82 8.98 6.76
CA ARG A 240 16.32 10.25 6.25
C ARG A 240 16.88 10.03 4.85
N SER A 241 16.58 10.94 3.93
CA SER A 241 17.09 10.88 2.57
C SER A 241 18.63 10.88 2.53
N GLU A 242 19.26 11.56 3.49
CA GLU A 242 20.72 11.65 3.58
C GLU A 242 21.37 10.31 3.97
N ASP A 243 20.62 9.45 4.66
CA ASP A 243 21.07 8.12 5.09
C ASP A 243 20.88 7.07 3.98
N LEU A 244 20.23 7.43 2.87
CA LEU A 244 19.92 6.57 1.74
C LEU A 244 20.70 6.99 0.49
N SER A 245 21.80 6.29 0.20
CA SER A 245 22.57 6.51 -1.04
C SER A 245 21.84 5.98 -2.28
N TYR A 246 21.02 4.96 -2.13
CA TYR A 246 20.12 4.42 -3.16
C TYR A 246 19.01 3.58 -2.51
N VAL A 247 18.00 3.22 -3.30
CA VAL A 247 16.98 2.23 -2.91
C VAL A 247 17.26 0.93 -3.65
N PRO A 248 17.34 -0.22 -2.95
CA PRO A 248 17.61 -1.49 -3.60
C PRO A 248 16.42 -1.88 -4.48
N TYR A 249 16.68 -2.17 -5.75
CA TYR A 249 15.61 -2.65 -6.64
C TYR A 249 15.15 -4.08 -6.30
N HIS A 250 15.99 -4.85 -5.62
CA HIS A 250 15.72 -6.22 -5.21
C HIS A 250 15.87 -6.36 -3.69
N LEU A 251 14.91 -7.00 -3.04
CA LEU A 251 15.10 -7.54 -1.70
C LEU A 251 15.38 -9.04 -1.77
N VAL A 252 16.49 -9.46 -1.17
CA VAL A 252 16.89 -10.87 -1.11
C VAL A 252 15.83 -11.71 -0.37
N LEU A 253 15.15 -11.11 0.61
CA LEU A 253 14.03 -11.71 1.33
C LEU A 253 13.03 -12.28 0.32
N CYS A 254 12.89 -13.59 0.20
CA CYS A 254 11.91 -14.26 -0.68
C CYS A 254 11.80 -13.70 -2.13
N GLN A 255 12.87 -13.07 -2.66
CA GLN A 255 12.94 -12.48 -4.00
C GLN A 255 11.82 -11.46 -4.28
N TYR A 256 11.79 -10.32 -3.59
CA TYR A 256 10.89 -9.22 -3.95
C TYR A 256 11.58 -8.18 -4.87
N LEU A 257 10.80 -7.59 -5.77
CA LEU A 257 11.20 -6.51 -6.68
C LEU A 257 10.50 -5.21 -6.30
N LEU A 258 11.20 -4.09 -6.40
CA LEU A 258 10.59 -2.77 -6.20
C LEU A 258 9.68 -2.44 -7.39
N GLU A 259 8.37 -2.48 -7.17
CA GLU A 259 7.38 -2.22 -8.23
C GLU A 259 6.43 -1.07 -7.92
N GLY A 260 6.53 -0.48 -6.72
CA GLY A 260 5.74 0.70 -6.36
C GLY A 260 6.40 1.54 -5.28
N ALA A 261 5.98 2.79 -5.20
CA ALA A 261 6.34 3.73 -4.15
C ALA A 261 5.25 4.78 -3.98
N THR A 262 5.10 5.32 -2.78
CA THR A 262 4.36 6.55 -2.55
C THR A 262 5.31 7.68 -2.24
N LEU A 263 4.95 8.87 -2.71
CA LEU A 263 5.77 10.07 -2.61
C LEU A 263 5.00 11.13 -1.83
N PHE A 264 5.65 11.82 -0.89
CA PHE A 264 5.06 12.90 -0.12
C PHE A 264 5.77 14.23 -0.40
N ASN A 265 5.04 15.17 -1.00
CA ASN A 265 5.48 16.54 -1.13
C ASN A 265 5.12 17.32 0.15
N LYS A 266 6.15 17.74 0.90
CA LYS A 266 5.98 18.51 2.14
C LYS A 266 5.42 19.91 1.91
N GLU A 267 5.76 20.55 0.79
CA GLU A 267 5.31 21.93 0.49
C GLU A 267 3.84 21.96 0.09
N GLU A 268 3.42 21.02 -0.76
CA GLU A 268 2.03 20.91 -1.22
C GLU A 268 1.16 20.10 -0.24
N HIS A 269 1.74 19.50 0.80
CA HIS A 269 1.09 18.53 1.68
C HIS A 269 0.31 17.47 0.89
N HIS A 270 0.97 16.87 -0.11
CA HIS A 270 0.30 16.03 -1.10
C HIS A 270 1.02 14.71 -1.31
N TYR A 271 0.23 13.65 -1.49
CA TYR A 271 0.73 12.31 -1.80
C TYR A 271 0.54 12.00 -3.27
N SER A 272 1.57 11.44 -3.90
CA SER A 272 1.49 10.84 -5.23
C SER A 272 2.00 9.39 -5.16
N ALA A 273 1.80 8.63 -6.24
CA ALA A 273 2.26 7.25 -6.33
C ALA A 273 3.09 7.05 -7.58
N ALA A 274 4.04 6.12 -7.51
CA ALA A 274 4.75 5.61 -8.65
C ALA A 274 4.66 4.09 -8.66
N PHE A 275 4.57 3.50 -9.84
CA PHE A 275 4.47 2.04 -9.99
C PHE A 275 5.03 1.58 -11.33
N GLN A 276 5.42 0.31 -11.42
CA GLN A 276 5.90 -0.28 -12.66
C GLN A 276 4.79 -0.98 -13.45
N ILE A 277 4.83 -0.82 -14.76
CA ILE A 277 4.11 -1.65 -15.74
C ILE A 277 5.10 -1.99 -16.84
N ASP A 278 5.32 -3.28 -17.09
CA ASP A 278 6.27 -3.79 -18.10
C ASP A 278 7.69 -3.21 -17.99
N GLY A 279 8.15 -2.96 -16.75
CA GLY A 279 9.48 -2.38 -16.47
C GLY A 279 9.55 -0.86 -16.66
N CYS A 280 8.47 -0.22 -17.10
CA CYS A 280 8.36 1.23 -17.19
C CYS A 280 7.77 1.81 -15.92
N TRP A 281 8.38 2.88 -15.39
CA TRP A 281 7.85 3.60 -14.24
C TRP A 281 6.76 4.57 -14.66
N MET A 282 5.62 4.47 -14.01
CA MET A 282 4.50 5.37 -14.12
C MET A 282 4.43 6.24 -12.87
N HIS A 283 4.16 7.52 -13.00
CA HIS A 283 3.85 8.41 -11.89
C HIS A 283 2.41 8.87 -11.98
N TYR A 284 1.74 8.75 -10.85
CA TYR A 284 0.36 9.08 -10.67
C TYR A 284 0.22 10.19 -9.63
N ASP A 285 -0.31 11.32 -10.05
CA ASP A 285 -0.52 12.50 -9.23
C ASP A 285 -1.94 13.02 -9.41
N GLY A 286 -2.81 12.72 -8.44
CA GLY A 286 -4.21 13.14 -8.51
C GLY A 286 -4.45 14.64 -8.44
N LEU A 287 -3.47 15.43 -7.99
CA LEU A 287 -3.60 16.89 -7.97
C LEU A 287 -3.52 17.50 -9.38
N ARG A 288 -3.01 16.76 -10.37
CA ARG A 288 -2.74 17.29 -11.71
C ARG A 288 -3.83 16.90 -12.71
N SER A 289 -3.97 17.72 -13.75
CA SER A 289 -4.82 17.41 -14.90
C SER A 289 -4.28 16.22 -15.70
N ASP A 290 -2.95 16.23 -15.94
CA ASP A 290 -2.20 15.09 -16.45
C ASP A 290 -1.73 14.23 -15.25
N ASN A 291 -2.67 13.48 -14.70
CA ASN A 291 -2.46 12.74 -13.45
C ASN A 291 -1.76 11.39 -13.60
N LEU A 292 -1.45 10.96 -14.82
CA LEU A 292 -0.68 9.76 -15.07
C LEU A 292 0.35 10.05 -16.16
N ILE A 293 1.63 9.90 -15.81
CA ILE A 293 2.76 10.22 -16.68
C ILE A 293 3.75 9.07 -16.70
N LEU A 294 4.39 8.86 -17.84
CA LEU A 294 5.50 7.92 -17.97
C LEU A 294 6.79 8.61 -17.46
N LEU A 295 7.46 7.96 -16.51
CA LEU A 295 8.75 8.41 -16.01
C LEU A 295 9.91 7.81 -16.81
N HIS A 296 10.84 8.67 -17.20
CA HIS A 296 12.09 8.25 -17.88
C HIS A 296 13.13 7.67 -16.91
N ARG A 297 12.94 7.87 -15.60
CA ARG A 297 13.79 7.38 -14.52
C ARG A 297 12.92 7.00 -13.32
N PRO A 298 13.36 6.09 -12.44
CA PRO A 298 12.68 5.85 -11.17
C PRO A 298 12.50 7.15 -10.38
N PRO A 299 11.48 7.22 -9.50
CA PRO A 299 11.26 8.39 -8.64
C PRO A 299 12.52 8.72 -7.81
N GLU A 300 12.85 10.01 -7.71
CA GLU A 300 13.98 10.45 -6.89
C GLU A 300 13.74 10.21 -5.39
N LEU A 301 14.81 9.87 -4.66
CA LEU A 301 14.80 9.44 -3.26
C LEU A 301 14.20 10.48 -2.29
N LEU A 302 14.18 11.75 -2.67
CA LEU A 302 13.89 12.89 -1.79
C LEU A 302 12.41 13.05 -1.41
N LEU A 303 11.52 12.20 -1.93
CA LEU A 303 10.09 12.27 -1.67
C LEU A 303 9.48 10.96 -1.14
N LEU A 304 10.27 9.93 -0.86
CA LEU A 304 9.73 8.60 -0.54
C LEU A 304 8.98 8.57 0.80
N SER A 305 7.71 8.20 0.76
CA SER A 305 6.90 7.90 1.95
C SER A 305 6.87 6.41 2.25
N SER A 306 6.61 5.59 1.23
CA SER A 306 6.60 4.14 1.34
C SER A 306 7.21 3.49 0.09
N LEU A 307 7.85 2.33 0.26
CA LEU A 307 8.32 1.47 -0.83
C LEU A 307 7.49 0.19 -0.87
N VAL A 308 7.08 -0.22 -2.07
CA VAL A 308 6.24 -1.40 -2.30
C VAL A 308 7.03 -2.42 -3.12
N TYR A 309 7.39 -3.50 -2.45
CA TYR A 309 8.14 -4.60 -3.01
C TYR A 309 7.19 -5.76 -3.31
N VAL A 310 7.15 -6.23 -4.55
CA VAL A 310 6.23 -7.26 -5.04
C VAL A 310 6.99 -8.56 -5.24
N ARG A 311 6.39 -9.68 -4.80
CA ARG A 311 7.05 -10.99 -4.83
C ARG A 311 7.25 -11.37 -6.28
N ALA A 312 8.49 -11.67 -6.67
CA ALA A 312 8.77 -12.10 -8.03
C ALA A 312 7.94 -13.36 -8.32
N SER A 313 7.01 -13.27 -9.27
CA SER A 313 6.43 -14.47 -9.86
C SER A 313 7.48 -15.12 -10.75
N GLN A 314 7.52 -16.44 -10.76
CA GLN A 314 8.05 -17.16 -11.92
C GLN A 314 7.09 -16.82 -13.07
N LYS A 315 7.41 -15.78 -13.84
CA LYS A 315 6.69 -15.43 -15.08
C LYS A 315 6.84 -16.55 -16.09
#